data_AF-A0A4R3MM46-F1
#
_entry.id   AF-A0A4R3MM46-F1
#
_cell.length_a   1.000
_cell.length_b   1.000
_cell.length_c   1.000
_cell.angle_alpha   90.00
_cell.angle_beta   90.00
_cell.angle_gamma   90.00
#
_symmetry.space_group_name_H-M   'P 1'
#
loop_
_entity.id
_entity.type
_entity.pdbx_description
1 polymer ?
#
loop_
_entity_poly.entity_id
_entity_poly.type
_entity_poly.pdbx_seq_one_letter_code
_entity_poly.pdbx_strand_id
1 'polypeptide(L)' 'MRKNYFAKMVNYIKKVYKIESGLKNLTDDRVNPTYKTDQIILPVLLGFILRIRSFNELNQML' A
#
# COMPACT_ATOMS: atom_id res chain seq x y z
N MET A 1 3.70 -27.65 4.00
CA MET A 1 2.56 -26.70 3.94
C MET A 1 2.66 -25.69 5.08
N ARG A 2 3.40 -24.58 4.91
CA ARG A 2 3.44 -23.52 5.94
C ARG A 2 2.11 -22.78 5.84
N LYS A 3 1.20 -23.01 6.79
CA LYS A 3 -0.12 -22.36 6.82
C LYS A 3 0.11 -20.84 6.91
N ASN A 4 -0.08 -20.14 5.79
CA ASN A 4 0.27 -18.73 5.67
C ASN A 4 -0.85 -17.85 6.24
N TYR A 5 -1.09 -17.98 7.56
CA TYR A 5 -2.16 -17.29 8.29
C TYR A 5 -2.10 -15.78 8.10
N PHE A 6 -0.88 -15.22 8.05
CA PHE A 6 -0.66 -13.81 7.76
C PHE A 6 -1.21 -13.41 6.39
N ALA A 7 -0.91 -14.18 5.34
CA ALA A 7 -1.44 -13.92 4.00
C ALA A 7 -2.98 -14.00 3.97
N LYS A 8 -3.59 -14.96 4.68
CA LYS A 8 -5.06 -15.06 4.79
C LYS A 8 -5.67 -13.86 5.50
N MET A 9 -5.05 -13.39 6.59
CA MET A 9 -5.48 -12.21 7.32
C MET A 9 -5.41 -10.95 6.45
N VAL A 10 -4.28 -10.73 5.76
CA VAL A 10 -4.11 -9.61 4.84
C VAL A 10 -5.16 -9.66 3.73
N ASN A 11 -5.41 -10.85 3.15
CA ASN A 11 -6.40 -11.01 2.09
C ASN A 11 -7.83 -10.75 2.58
N TYR A 12 -8.15 -11.16 3.82
CA TYR A 12 -9.42 -10.86 4.46
C TYR A 12 -9.62 -9.35 4.63
N ILE A 13 -8.63 -8.64 5.17
CA ILE A 13 -8.65 -7.17 5.33
C ILE A 13 -8.85 -6.49 3.98
N LYS A 14 -8.07 -6.88 2.96
CA LYS A 14 -8.19 -6.35 1.59
C LYS A 14 -9.62 -6.47 1.05
N LYS A 15 -10.27 -7.62 1.29
CA LYS A 15 -11.62 -7.91 0.82
C LYS A 15 -12.70 -7.13 1.59
N VAL A 16 -12.62 -7.08 2.92
CA VAL A 16 -13.60 -6.38 3.78
C VAL A 16 -13.61 -4.89 3.48
N TYR A 17 -12.44 -4.27 3.39
CA TYR A 17 -12.32 -2.83 3.13
C TYR A 17 -12.34 -2.47 1.64
N LYS A 18 -12.54 -3.45 0.75
CA LYS A 18 -12.55 -3.27 -0.71
C LYS A 18 -11.35 -2.45 -1.22
N ILE A 19 -10.17 -2.68 -0.64
CA ILE A 19 -8.97 -1.87 -0.87
C ILE A 19 -8.66 -1.79 -2.37
N GLU A 20 -8.71 -2.91 -3.09
CA GLU A 20 -8.45 -2.95 -4.53
C GLU A 20 -9.40 -2.09 -5.35
N SER A 21 -10.68 -1.97 -4.93
CA SER A 21 -11.65 -1.10 -5.61
C SER A 21 -11.34 0.37 -5.33
N GLY A 22 -10.94 0.71 -4.10
CA GLY A 22 -10.52 2.07 -3.75
C GLY A 22 -9.26 2.47 -4.52
N LEU A 23 -8.31 1.55 -4.66
CA LEU A 23 -7.07 1.76 -5.42
C LEU A 23 -7.31 1.97 -6.92
N LYS A 24 -8.26 1.23 -7.53
CA LYS A 24 -8.61 1.40 -8.94
C LYS A 24 -9.24 2.75 -9.28
N ASN A 25 -9.85 3.41 -8.29
CA ASN A 25 -10.43 4.73 -8.45
C ASN A 25 -9.40 5.85 -8.29
N LEU A 26 -8.15 5.51 -7.94
CA LEU A 26 -7.06 6.48 -7.92
C LEU A 26 -6.59 6.71 -9.36
N THR A 27 -6.88 7.88 -9.89
CA THR A 27 -6.35 8.36 -11.16
C THR A 27 -5.03 9.07 -10.94
N ASP A 28 -4.06 8.76 -11.81
CA ASP A 28 -2.80 9.47 -11.91
C ASP A 28 -2.86 10.44 -13.08
N ASP A 29 -2.73 11.74 -12.81
CA ASP A 29 -2.74 12.76 -13.86
C ASP A 29 -1.36 12.96 -14.50
N ARG A 30 -0.34 12.21 -14.05
CA ARG A 30 1.01 12.26 -14.64
C ARG A 30 0.99 11.68 -16.05
N VAL A 31 1.63 12.39 -16.99
CA VAL A 31 1.66 12.04 -18.41
C VAL A 31 2.45 10.75 -18.70
N ASN A 32 3.47 10.42 -17.90
CA ASN A 32 4.26 9.20 -18.06
C ASN A 32 4.86 8.70 -16.73
N PRO A 33 4.06 8.14 -15.82
CA PRO A 33 4.54 7.70 -14.52
C PRO A 33 5.33 6.39 -14.64
N THR A 34 6.55 6.37 -14.09
CA THR A 34 7.41 5.16 -14.03
C THR A 34 6.80 4.04 -13.19
N TYR A 35 5.96 4.38 -12.23
CA TYR A 35 5.29 3.45 -11.32
C TYR A 35 3.80 3.77 -11.27
N LYS A 36 2.97 2.72 -11.20
CA LYS A 36 1.52 2.89 -11.06
C LYS A 36 1.17 3.42 -9.66
N THR A 37 0.09 4.17 -9.56
CA THR A 37 -0.36 4.77 -8.29
C THR A 37 -0.64 3.72 -7.22
N ASP A 38 -1.22 2.57 -7.60
CA ASP A 38 -1.49 1.44 -6.72
C ASP A 38 -0.21 0.82 -6.13
N GLN A 39 0.89 0.83 -6.89
CA GLN A 39 2.20 0.34 -6.44
C GLN A 39 2.83 1.26 -5.40
N ILE A 40 2.63 2.58 -5.52
CA ILE A 40 3.23 3.57 -4.59
C ILE A 40 2.37 3.74 -3.34
N ILE A 41 1.05 3.74 -3.46
CA ILE A 41 0.16 4.13 -2.34
C ILE A 41 0.14 3.10 -1.21
N LEU A 42 0.38 1.82 -1.52
CA LEU A 42 0.43 0.73 -0.54
C LEU A 42 1.57 0.89 0.48
N PRO A 43 2.84 1.06 0.07
CA PRO A 43 3.93 1.36 1.00
C PRO A 43 3.76 2.72 1.69
N VAL A 44 3.14 3.72 1.04
CA VAL A 44 2.80 5.01 1.68
C VAL A 44 1.87 4.81 2.88
N LEU A 45 0.74 4.13 2.66
CA LEU A 45 -0.25 3.87 3.70
C LEU A 45 0.33 2.99 4.82
N LEU A 46 1.17 2.03 4.46
CA LEU A 46 1.88 1.21 5.44
C LEU A 46 2.81 2.06 6.31
N GLY A 47 3.55 2.99 5.71
CA GLY A 47 4.37 3.95 6.45
C GLY A 47 3.56 4.81 7.42
N PHE A 48 2.40 5.32 6.99
CA PHE A 48 1.52 6.08 7.87
C PHE A 48 0.98 5.27 9.05
N ILE A 49 0.61 4.00 8.83
CA ILE A 49 0.16 3.09 9.92
C ILE A 49 1.30 2.88 10.93
N LEU A 50 2.54 2.80 10.46
CA LEU A 50 3.74 2.67 11.28
C LEU A 50 4.19 4.00 11.92
N ARG A 51 3.38 5.06 11.84
CA ARG A 51 3.67 6.43 12.33
C ARG A 51 4.91 7.07 11.71
N ILE A 52 5.28 6.68 10.50
CA ILE A 52 6.29 7.41 9.74
C ILE A 52 5.67 8.77 9.37
N ARG A 53 6.25 9.86 9.88
CA ARG A 53 5.68 11.21 9.69
C ARG A 53 5.97 11.76 8.30
N SER A 54 7.04 11.29 7.66
CA SER A 54 7.31 11.57 6.24
C SER A 54 8.21 10.51 5.57
N PHE A 55 8.19 10.46 4.24
CA PHE A 55 9.12 9.61 3.47
C PHE A 55 10.60 9.88 3.77
N ASN A 56 10.93 11.08 4.24
CA ASN A 56 12.29 11.44 4.60
C ASN A 56 12.77 10.67 5.84
N GLU A 57 11.87 10.32 6.76
CA GLU A 57 12.19 9.48 7.92
C GLU A 57 12.33 8.00 7.53
N LEU A 58 11.55 7.53 6.54
CA LEU A 58 11.68 6.16 6.02
C LEU A 58 13.07 5.94 5.39
N ASN A 59 13.60 6.94 4.68
CA ASN A 59 14.94 6.89 4.10
C ASN A 59 16.06 6.92 5.15
N GLN A 60 15.74 7.26 6.42
CA GLN A 60 16.68 7.19 7.54
C GLN A 60 16.56 5.88 8.35
N MET A 61 15.55 5.05 8.11
CA MET A 61 15.37 3.74 8.75
C MET A 61 15.98 2.58 7.96
N LEU A 62 16.26 2.76 6.67
CA LEU A 62 16.94 1.79 5.78
C LEU A 62 18.43 2.09 5.70
#